data_AF-A0A8X6RTD5-F1
#
_entry.id   AF-A0A8X6RTD5-F1
#
_cell.length_a   1.000
_cell.length_b   1.000
_cell.length_c   1.000
_cell.angle_alpha   90.00
_cell.angle_beta   90.00
_cell.angle_gamma   90.00
#
_symmetry.space_group_name_H-M   'P 1'
#
loop_
_entity.id
_entity.type
_entity.pdbx_description
1 polymer ?
#
loop_
_entity_poly.entity_id
_entity_poly.type
_entity_poly.pdbx_seq_one_letter_code
_entity_poly.pdbx_strand_id
1 'polypeptide(L)'
;MKTEGWSTRRVAGQVDSSECAVRNYCEQWTRESTHARKTGSGASRKTTRREDRRIVRELDQELALVDPTVPRSTIREDVGVAIVPQTISSHLAEANLKSKRPFRALPLTPEYRQLCLQWCQARSMWNVTDWQKVVFSD
;
A
#
# COMPACT_ATOMS: atom_id res chain seq x y z
N MET A 1 13.24 -37.19 3.13
CA MET A 1 12.43 -38.39 2.79
C MET A 1 12.96 -39.07 1.52
N LYS A 2 14.06 -39.81 1.66
CA LYS A 2 14.49 -40.92 0.79
C LYS A 2 15.25 -41.89 1.69
N THR A 3 14.54 -42.56 2.59
CA THR A 3 15.14 -43.46 3.57
C THR A 3 14.83 -44.93 3.30
N GLU A 4 13.96 -45.25 2.33
CA GLU A 4 13.47 -46.62 2.13
C GLU A 4 13.91 -47.28 0.81
N GLY A 5 14.75 -46.64 -0.02
CA GLY A 5 15.28 -47.26 -1.24
C GLY A 5 14.24 -47.64 -2.31
N TRP A 6 13.01 -47.13 -2.21
CA TRP A 6 11.96 -47.41 -3.18
C TRP A 6 12.26 -46.78 -4.54
N SER A 7 11.96 -47.51 -5.62
CA SER A 7 12.06 -46.98 -6.98
C SER A 7 10.99 -45.92 -7.24
N THR A 8 11.31 -44.92 -8.07
CA THR A 8 10.40 -43.82 -8.44
C THR A 8 9.08 -44.34 -8.99
N ARG A 9 9.11 -45.42 -9.79
CA ARG A 9 7.93 -46.09 -10.35
C ARG A 9 7.01 -46.67 -9.27
N ARG A 10 7.57 -47.29 -8.24
CA ARG A 10 6.78 -47.85 -7.13
C ARG A 10 6.11 -46.74 -6.33
N VAL A 11 6.85 -45.66 -6.05
CA VAL A 11 6.29 -44.48 -5.38
C VAL A 11 5.15 -43.89 -6.22
N ALA A 12 5.36 -43.72 -7.53
CA ALA A 12 4.37 -43.20 -8.47
C ALA A 12 3.07 -44.02 -8.49
N GLY A 13 3.16 -45.35 -8.48
CA GLY A 13 1.99 -46.22 -8.36
C GLY A 13 1.28 -46.13 -7.01
N GLN A 14 2.03 -45.92 -5.92
CA GLN A 14 1.46 -45.77 -4.58
C GLN A 14 0.71 -44.43 -4.40
N VAL A 15 1.18 -43.36 -5.06
CA VAL A 15 0.59 -42.01 -4.97
C VAL A 15 -0.30 -41.64 -6.17
N ASP A 16 -0.64 -42.64 -7.00
CA ASP A 16 -1.44 -42.47 -8.23
C ASP A 16 -1.01 -41.24 -9.06
N SER A 17 0.29 -41.14 -9.32
CA SER A 17 0.90 -40.01 -10.05
C SER A 17 1.87 -40.52 -11.11
N SER A 18 2.27 -39.64 -12.05
CA SER A 18 3.27 -40.01 -13.05
C SER A 18 4.67 -40.14 -12.44
N GLU A 19 5.48 -41.07 -12.98
CA GLU A 19 6.88 -41.25 -12.58
C GLU A 19 7.69 -39.95 -12.75
N CYS A 20 7.39 -39.16 -13.80
CA CYS A 20 7.99 -37.85 -14.04
C CYS A 20 7.63 -36.83 -12.95
N ALA A 21 6.39 -36.80 -12.46
CA ALA A 21 5.99 -35.90 -11.39
C ALA A 21 6.72 -36.22 -10.08
N VAL A 22 6.80 -37.51 -9.71
CA VAL A 22 7.54 -37.96 -8.52
C VAL A 22 9.03 -37.62 -8.63
N ARG A 23 9.65 -37.83 -9.80
CA ARG A 23 11.04 -37.45 -10.04
C ARG A 23 11.25 -35.94 -9.86
N ASN A 24 10.43 -35.11 -10.52
CA ASN A 24 10.52 -33.66 -10.43
C ASN A 24 10.35 -33.17 -8.99
N TYR A 25 9.43 -33.77 -8.23
CA TYR A 25 9.22 -33.46 -6.82
C TYR A 25 10.43 -33.85 -5.95
N CYS A 26 11.00 -35.03 -6.14
CA CYS A 26 12.21 -35.45 -5.44
C CYS A 26 13.41 -34.54 -5.78
N GLU A 27 13.56 -34.13 -7.03
CA GLU A 27 14.60 -33.19 -7.45
C GLU A 27 14.39 -31.81 -6.81
N GLN A 28 13.16 -31.29 -6.81
CA GLN A 28 12.83 -30.03 -6.15
C GLN A 28 13.16 -30.09 -4.66
N TRP A 29 12.74 -31.15 -3.97
CA TRP A 29 13.05 -31.36 -2.56
C TRP A 29 14.56 -31.41 -2.31
N THR A 30 15.32 -32.07 -3.17
CA THR A 30 16.78 -32.18 -3.02
C THR A 30 17.47 -30.83 -3.23
N ARG A 31 16.98 -30.00 -4.16
CA ARG A 31 17.56 -28.68 -4.47
C ARG A 31 17.17 -27.60 -3.47
N GLU A 32 15.92 -27.58 -3.04
CA GLU A 32 15.31 -26.44 -2.35
C GLU A 32 14.86 -26.78 -0.92
N SER A 33 14.93 -28.06 -0.52
CA SER A 33 14.39 -28.58 0.76
C SER A 33 12.94 -28.16 1.01
N THR A 34 12.20 -27.91 -0.06
CA THR A 34 10.87 -27.31 -0.03
C THR A 34 9.96 -28.08 -0.97
N HIS A 35 8.77 -28.41 -0.48
CA HIS A 35 7.72 -29.09 -1.24
C HIS A 35 6.67 -28.10 -1.82
N ALA A 36 6.78 -26.82 -1.44
CA ALA A 36 5.88 -25.79 -1.91
C ALA A 36 6.05 -25.56 -3.42
N ARG A 37 4.93 -25.44 -4.13
CA ARG A 37 4.94 -25.04 -5.54
C ARG A 37 5.45 -23.61 -5.66
N LYS A 38 6.36 -23.36 -6.60
CA LYS A 38 6.77 -22.01 -6.95
C LYS A 38 5.58 -21.22 -7.52
N THR A 39 5.40 -20.00 -7.05
CA THR A 39 4.42 -19.07 -7.63
C THR A 39 4.77 -18.88 -9.11
N GLY A 40 3.80 -19.12 -9.98
CA GLY A 40 3.98 -18.87 -11.41
C GLY A 40 4.08 -17.36 -11.69
N SER A 41 4.65 -17.00 -12.84
CA SER A 41 4.85 -15.60 -13.23
C SER A 41 3.56 -14.79 -13.39
N GLY A 42 2.40 -15.45 -13.55
CA GLY A 42 1.12 -14.79 -13.74
C GLY A 42 1.01 -14.05 -15.08
N ALA A 43 -0.11 -13.34 -15.26
CA ALA A 43 -0.31 -12.47 -16.41
C ALA A 43 0.48 -11.16 -16.26
N SER A 44 0.95 -10.59 -17.37
CA SER A 44 1.59 -9.28 -17.38
C SER A 44 0.61 -8.18 -17.02
N ARG A 45 1.11 -7.13 -16.35
CA ARG A 45 0.32 -5.94 -16.02
C ARG A 45 0.08 -5.12 -17.29
N LYS A 46 -1.11 -4.50 -17.37
CA LYS A 46 -1.45 -3.55 -18.45
C LYS A 46 -0.78 -2.18 -18.26
N THR A 47 -0.39 -1.86 -17.04
CA THR A 47 0.27 -0.61 -16.68
C THR A 47 1.75 -0.83 -16.43
N THR A 48 2.55 0.18 -16.76
CA THR A 48 3.96 0.23 -16.43
C THR A 48 4.18 0.76 -15.01
N ARG A 49 5.34 0.45 -14.41
CA ARG A 49 5.73 1.01 -13.10
C ARG A 49 5.78 2.54 -13.09
N ARG A 50 5.94 3.19 -14.25
CA ARG A 50 5.93 4.66 -14.36
C ARG A 50 4.50 5.20 -14.27
N GLU A 51 3.56 4.55 -14.95
CA GLU A 51 2.13 4.88 -14.88
C GLU A 51 1.57 4.64 -13.48
N ASP A 52 1.91 3.50 -12.85
CA ASP A 52 1.48 3.19 -11.47
C ASP A 52 1.93 4.28 -10.49
N ARG A 53 3.18 4.75 -10.61
CA ARG A 53 3.71 5.85 -9.79
C ARG A 53 3.01 7.18 -10.06
N ARG A 54 2.63 7.44 -11.30
CA ARG A 54 1.88 8.66 -11.68
C ARG A 54 0.49 8.65 -11.06
N ILE A 55 -0.25 7.54 -11.22
CA ILE A 55 -1.58 7.32 -10.61
C ILE A 55 -1.52 7.55 -9.10
N VAL A 56 -0.56 6.92 -8.41
CA VAL A 56 -0.40 7.03 -6.96
C VAL A 56 -0.10 8.47 -6.53
N ARG A 57 0.78 9.16 -7.24
CA ARG A 57 1.18 10.54 -6.92
C ARG A 57 0.04 11.53 -7.11
N GLU A 58 -0.66 11.46 -8.23
CA GLU A 58 -1.80 12.34 -8.52
C GLU A 58 -2.88 12.16 -7.44
N LEU A 59 -3.22 10.91 -7.10
CA LEU A 59 -4.20 10.62 -6.05
C LEU A 59 -3.79 11.08 -4.66
N ASP A 60 -2.52 10.94 -4.29
CA ASP A 60 -2.01 11.38 -2.99
C ASP A 60 -2.00 12.92 -2.88
N GLN A 61 -1.62 13.60 -3.96
CA GLN A 61 -1.66 15.07 -4.04
C GLN A 61 -3.10 15.60 -3.94
N GLU A 62 -4.04 15.01 -4.67
CA GLU A 62 -5.46 15.38 -4.61
C GLU A 62 -6.06 15.13 -3.21
N LEU A 63 -5.74 13.99 -2.59
CA LEU A 63 -6.13 13.70 -1.19
C LEU A 63 -5.55 14.71 -0.20
N ALA A 64 -4.40 15.31 -0.50
CA ALA A 64 -3.75 16.31 0.33
C ALA A 64 -4.25 17.74 0.05
N LEU A 65 -4.69 18.03 -1.18
CA LEU A 65 -4.85 19.40 -1.66
C LEU A 65 -6.22 20.04 -1.45
N VAL A 66 -7.37 19.35 -1.62
CA VAL A 66 -8.73 19.82 -1.22
C VAL A 66 -9.83 19.00 -1.90
N ASP A 67 -10.94 18.86 -1.17
CA ASP A 67 -12.28 18.43 -1.58
C ASP A 67 -12.50 16.92 -1.89
N PRO A 68 -13.30 16.19 -1.07
CA PRO A 68 -13.65 14.78 -1.31
C PRO A 68 -14.47 14.51 -2.60
N THR A 69 -14.65 15.52 -3.45
CA THR A 69 -15.50 15.51 -4.63
C THR A 69 -14.75 15.28 -5.94
N VAL A 70 -13.41 15.34 -5.97
CA VAL A 70 -12.65 15.05 -7.20
C VAL A 70 -12.78 13.54 -7.51
N PRO A 71 -13.51 13.17 -8.56
CA PRO A 71 -13.83 11.77 -8.80
C PRO A 71 -12.65 11.07 -9.47
N ARG A 72 -12.52 9.76 -9.19
CA ARG A 72 -11.55 8.85 -9.83
C ARG A 72 -11.58 8.88 -11.37
N SER A 73 -12.62 9.46 -11.97
CA SER A 73 -12.76 9.66 -13.41
C SER A 73 -11.75 10.64 -13.99
N THR A 74 -11.36 11.69 -13.28
CA THR A 74 -10.44 12.72 -13.81
C THR A 74 -9.03 12.17 -14.03
N ILE A 75 -8.58 11.27 -13.14
CA ILE A 75 -7.26 10.61 -13.24
C ILE A 75 -7.20 9.65 -14.43
N ARG A 76 -8.34 9.06 -14.81
CA ARG A 76 -8.40 8.16 -15.98
C ARG A 76 -8.09 8.91 -17.27
N GLU A 77 -8.45 10.19 -17.35
CA GLU A 77 -8.19 11.03 -18.51
C GLU A 77 -6.72 11.45 -18.58
N ASP A 78 -6.11 11.81 -17.44
CA ASP A 78 -4.74 12.33 -17.41
C ASP A 78 -3.66 11.26 -17.63
N VAL A 79 -3.90 10.03 -17.18
CA VAL A 79 -2.94 8.92 -17.34
C VAL A 79 -2.96 8.34 -18.76
N GLY A 80 -4.00 8.62 -19.56
CA GLY A 80 -4.09 8.19 -20.97
C GLY A 80 -4.28 6.68 -21.17
N VAL A 81 -4.39 5.91 -20.09
CA VAL A 81 -4.63 4.46 -20.12
C VAL A 81 -6.07 4.21 -19.68
N ALA A 82 -6.85 3.52 -20.50
CA ALA A 82 -8.21 3.12 -20.18
C ALA A 82 -8.20 2.03 -19.08
N ILE A 83 -8.03 2.45 -17.83
CA ILE A 83 -7.96 1.59 -16.66
C ILE A 83 -9.34 1.52 -15.99
N VAL A 84 -9.74 0.33 -15.54
CA VAL A 84 -10.96 0.13 -14.77
C VAL A 84 -10.74 0.59 -13.31
N PRO A 85 -11.73 1.21 -12.63
CA PRO A 85 -11.54 1.70 -11.25
C PRO A 85 -10.99 0.68 -10.25
N GLN A 86 -11.29 -0.61 -10.43
CA GLN A 86 -10.77 -1.69 -9.60
C GLN A 86 -9.24 -1.81 -9.66
N THR A 87 -8.64 -1.58 -10.83
CA THR A 87 -7.19 -1.58 -11.02
C THR A 87 -6.56 -0.41 -10.26
N ILE A 88 -7.14 0.79 -10.35
CA ILE A 88 -6.71 1.96 -9.56
C ILE A 88 -6.76 1.64 -8.05
N SER A 89 -7.85 1.03 -7.57
CA SER A 89 -7.97 0.63 -6.16
C SER A 89 -6.90 -0.40 -5.75
N SER A 90 -6.58 -1.34 -6.65
CA SER A 90 -5.54 -2.34 -6.39
C SER A 90 -4.16 -1.70 -6.29
N HIS A 91 -3.84 -0.74 -7.17
CA HIS A 91 -2.59 0.01 -7.11
C HIS A 91 -2.46 0.85 -5.84
N LEU A 92 -3.55 1.49 -5.39
CA LEU A 92 -3.56 2.21 -4.12
C LEU A 92 -3.30 1.27 -2.94
N ALA A 93 -3.94 0.09 -2.93
CA ALA A 93 -3.73 -0.91 -1.90
C ALA A 93 -2.28 -1.44 -1.88
N GLU A 94 -1.71 -1.73 -3.05
CA GLU A 94 -0.29 -2.11 -3.19
C GLU A 94 0.65 -1.01 -2.67
N ALA A 95 0.30 0.25 -2.87
CA ALA A 95 1.03 1.41 -2.36
C ALA A 95 0.75 1.73 -0.87
N ASN A 96 -0.05 0.92 -0.17
CA ASN A 96 -0.51 1.16 1.20
C ASN A 96 -1.26 2.49 1.40
N LEU A 97 -1.83 3.06 0.34
CA LEU A 97 -2.68 4.24 0.43
C LEU A 97 -4.10 3.83 0.79
N LYS A 98 -4.59 4.39 1.89
CA LYS A 98 -5.95 4.19 2.39
C LYS A 98 -6.75 5.46 2.21
N SER A 99 -8.05 5.30 1.97
CA SER A 99 -8.98 6.43 2.03
C SER A 99 -8.94 7.05 3.43
N LYS A 100 -8.73 8.36 3.50
CA LYS A 100 -8.81 9.13 4.75
C LYS A 100 -9.96 10.13 4.66
N ARG A 101 -10.60 10.40 5.80
CA ARG A 101 -11.56 11.49 5.90
C ARG A 101 -10.76 12.80 5.97
N PRO A 102 -11.02 13.79 5.11
CA PRO A 102 -10.33 15.07 5.19
C PRO A 102 -10.64 15.74 6.53
N PHE A 103 -9.64 16.38 7.13
CA PHE A 103 -9.81 17.14 8.35
C PHE A 103 -10.63 18.41 8.05
N ARG A 104 -11.71 18.61 8.79
CA ARG A 104 -12.57 19.79 8.66
C ARG A 104 -12.19 20.79 9.75
N ALA A 105 -11.33 21.74 9.40
CA ALA A 105 -11.08 22.92 10.24
C ALA A 105 -11.68 24.16 9.59
N LEU A 106 -12.04 25.14 10.43
CA LEU A 106 -12.29 26.48 9.95
C LEU A 106 -11.01 26.99 9.27
N PRO A 107 -11.08 27.45 8.01
CA PRO A 107 -9.91 27.99 7.33
C PRO A 107 -9.50 29.27 8.03
N LEU A 108 -8.44 29.19 8.86
CA LEU A 108 -7.82 30.38 9.43
C LEU A 108 -7.17 31.18 8.30
N THR A 109 -7.45 32.49 8.27
CA THR A 109 -6.73 33.41 7.39
C THR A 109 -5.22 33.34 7.69
N PRO A 110 -4.34 33.58 6.70
CA PRO A 110 -2.90 33.60 6.93
C PRO A 110 -2.48 34.52 8.09
N GLU A 111 -3.16 35.66 8.22
CA GLU A 111 -2.95 36.63 9.30
C GLU A 111 -3.28 36.03 10.68
N TYR A 112 -4.42 35.35 10.81
CA TYR A 112 -4.81 34.73 12.08
C TYR A 112 -3.86 33.59 12.46
N ARG A 113 -3.38 32.81 11.48
CA ARG A 113 -2.34 31.78 11.73
C ARG A 113 -1.05 32.40 12.28
N GLN A 114 -0.63 33.53 11.71
CA GLN A 114 0.56 34.24 12.16
C GLN A 114 0.39 34.78 13.58
N LEU A 115 -0.78 35.35 13.89
CA LEU A 115 -1.10 35.84 15.24
C LEU A 115 -1.08 34.71 16.27
N CYS A 116 -1.72 33.58 15.97
CA CYS A 116 -1.70 32.40 16.84
C CYS A 116 -0.27 31.90 17.06
N LEU A 117 0.55 31.84 16.00
CA LEU A 117 1.95 31.42 16.09
C LEU A 117 2.75 32.37 16.99
N GLN A 118 2.64 33.68 16.78
CA GLN A 118 3.31 34.69 17.60
C GLN A 118 2.87 34.61 19.06
N TRP A 119 1.58 34.40 19.31
CA TRP A 119 1.03 34.25 20.65
C TRP A 119 1.63 33.04 21.38
N CYS A 120 1.74 31.90 20.68
CA CYS A 120 2.39 30.68 21.20
C CYS A 120 3.90 30.89 21.42
N GLN A 121 4.61 31.50 20.46
CA GLN A 121 6.05 31.74 20.55
C GLN A 121 6.40 32.66 21.73
N ALA A 122 5.65 33.75 21.91
CA ALA A 122 5.83 34.69 23.03
C ALA A 122 5.66 34.02 24.40
N ARG A 123 4.95 32.89 24.46
CA ARG A 123 4.65 32.14 25.69
C ARG A 123 5.34 30.79 25.75
N SER A 124 6.22 30.49 24.79
CA SER A 124 6.88 29.18 24.68
C SER A 124 7.82 28.89 25.87
N MET A 125 8.31 29.92 26.55
CA MET A 125 9.19 29.79 27.72
C MET A 125 8.47 30.03 29.06
N TRP A 126 7.14 30.17 29.04
CA TRP A 126 6.39 30.42 30.27
C TRP A 126 6.42 29.20 31.19
N ASN A 127 6.69 29.47 32.46
CA ASN A 127 6.67 28.45 33.51
C ASN A 127 5.28 28.37 34.16
N VAL A 128 5.09 27.43 35.10
CA VAL A 128 3.81 27.20 35.78
C VAL A 128 3.30 28.44 36.51
N THR A 129 4.18 29.27 37.10
CA THR A 129 3.78 30.49 37.81
C THR A 129 3.31 31.60 36.89
N ASP A 130 3.77 31.62 35.64
CA ASP A 130 3.29 32.57 34.63
C ASP A 130 1.92 32.17 34.11
N TRP A 131 1.67 30.88 33.93
CA TRP A 131 0.35 30.36 33.57
C TRP A 131 -0.69 30.55 34.67
N GLN A 132 -0.29 30.50 35.94
CA GLN A 132 -1.18 30.77 37.08
C GLN A 132 -1.78 32.18 37.09
N LYS A 133 -1.18 33.13 36.36
CA LYS A 133 -1.68 34.51 36.25
C LYS A 133 -2.75 34.66 35.16
N VAL A 134 -2.97 33.64 34.32
CA VAL A 134 -3.92 33.69 33.21
C VAL A 134 -5.24 33.03 33.61
N VAL A 135 -6.34 33.75 33.39
CA VAL A 135 -7.70 33.21 33.51
C VAL A 135 -8.26 33.08 32.10
N PHE A 136 -8.79 31.90 31.78
CA PHE A 136 -9.44 31.62 30.50
C PHE A 136 -10.97 31.70 30.65
N SER A 137 -11.64 32.23 29.63
CA SER A 137 -13.09 32.19 29.46
C SER A 137 -13.40 31.80 28.00
N ASP A 138 -14.51 31.09 27.81
CA ASP A 138 -15.07 30.73 26.49
C ASP A 138 -16.16 31.74 26.08
#